data_AF-A0A7C6E657-F1
#
_entry.id   AF-A0A7C6E657-F1
#
_cell.length_a   1.000
_cell.length_b   1.000
_cell.length_c   1.000
_cell.angle_alpha   90.00
_cell.angle_beta   90.00
_cell.angle_gamma   90.00
#
_symmetry.space_group_name_H-M   'P 1'
#
loop_
_entity.id
_entity.type
_entity.pdbx_description
1 polymer ?
#
loop_
_entity_poly.entity_id
_entity_poly.type
_entity_poly.pdbx_seq_one_letter_code
_entity_poly.pdbx_strand_id
1 'polypeptide(L)'
;MATEVQPETRNRSASAPREGRGAREGAPKESAARGDARAERRTEGPPEIDLDKLINDSLYLDNQAHAVVSRMRDLDSGTKSQLRRLYNAVRRACRAPENERQHQFVMLRARLAYTIARHSLRSLDTLERLLLQVTRKNDPRGYERFRDLFEAIVAYNE
;
A
#
# COMPACT_ATOMS: atom_id res chain seq x y z
N MET A 1 -2.30 -49.49 -37.54
CA MET A 1 -2.15 -49.00 -36.16
C MET A 1 -2.81 -47.63 -36.07
N ALA A 2 -3.80 -47.49 -35.15
CA ALA A 2 -4.54 -46.30 -34.67
C ALA A 2 -5.28 -45.44 -35.72
N THR A 3 -6.62 -45.29 -35.85
CA THR A 3 -7.81 -45.06 -34.99
C THR A 3 -7.76 -43.85 -34.04
N GLU A 4 -8.63 -42.84 -34.30
CA GLU A 4 -9.35 -41.93 -33.37
C GLU A 4 -10.07 -40.86 -34.24
N VAL A 5 -11.35 -40.94 -34.64
CA VAL A 5 -12.66 -40.89 -33.93
C VAL A 5 -12.92 -39.58 -33.17
N GLN A 6 -13.67 -38.66 -33.81
CA GLN A 6 -14.32 -37.51 -33.19
C GLN A 6 -15.58 -37.95 -32.41
N PRO A 7 -15.92 -37.31 -31.27
CA PRO A 7 -17.25 -37.43 -30.70
C PRO A 7 -18.07 -36.13 -30.80
N GLU A 8 -19.23 -36.26 -31.43
CA GLU A 8 -20.38 -35.36 -31.37
C GLU A 8 -21.22 -35.62 -30.09
N THR A 9 -21.67 -34.50 -29.51
CA THR A 9 -22.96 -34.26 -28.82
C THR A 9 -23.71 -35.41 -28.12
N ARG A 10 -23.93 -35.25 -26.80
CA ARG A 10 -25.13 -35.74 -26.11
C ARG A 10 -25.33 -35.02 -24.77
N ASN A 11 -26.05 -33.91 -24.78
CA ASN A 11 -26.53 -33.29 -23.55
C ASN A 11 -27.89 -33.89 -23.18
N ARG A 12 -27.95 -34.43 -21.95
CA ARG A 12 -29.03 -35.23 -21.39
C ARG A 12 -30.00 -34.37 -20.58
N SER A 13 -31.30 -34.62 -20.76
CA SER A 13 -32.36 -34.56 -19.74
C SER A 13 -32.74 -33.17 -19.20
N ALA A 14 -33.94 -32.87 -18.69
CA ALA A 14 -35.30 -33.39 -18.72
C ALA A 14 -36.12 -32.43 -17.80
N SER A 15 -37.44 -32.32 -18.04
CA SER A 15 -38.49 -31.96 -17.06
C SER A 15 -38.73 -30.47 -16.67
N ALA A 16 -39.60 -29.81 -17.45
CA ALA A 16 -40.94 -29.23 -17.16
C ALA A 16 -41.41 -28.84 -15.70
N PRO A 17 -42.59 -28.18 -15.51
CA PRO A 17 -42.75 -26.74 -15.26
C PRO A 17 -43.57 -26.41 -13.98
N ARG A 18 -43.72 -25.13 -13.59
CA ARG A 18 -44.88 -24.70 -12.78
C ARG A 18 -45.19 -23.21 -12.86
N GLU A 19 -46.42 -22.93 -13.25
CA GLU A 19 -47.10 -21.64 -13.27
C GLU A 19 -47.37 -21.10 -11.86
N GLY A 20 -47.43 -19.78 -11.73
CA GLY A 20 -48.69 -19.14 -11.34
C GLY A 20 -48.79 -18.47 -9.97
N ARG A 21 -49.19 -17.19 -10.04
CA ARG A 21 -50.08 -16.42 -9.16
C ARG A 21 -49.49 -15.67 -7.95
N GLY A 22 -49.83 -14.37 -7.92
CA GLY A 22 -50.34 -13.74 -6.70
C GLY A 22 -49.92 -12.28 -6.48
N ALA A 23 -50.79 -11.35 -6.85
CA ALA A 23 -50.71 -9.92 -6.54
C ALA A 23 -51.13 -9.61 -5.08
N ARG A 24 -50.61 -8.52 -4.50
CA ARG A 24 -51.24 -7.60 -3.50
C ARG A 24 -50.23 -6.51 -3.11
N GLU A 25 -50.42 -5.27 -3.53
CA GLU A 25 -51.12 -4.18 -2.79
C GLU A 25 -50.35 -3.63 -1.57
N GLY A 26 -49.95 -2.36 -1.68
CA GLY A 26 -50.21 -1.35 -0.65
C GLY A 26 -49.16 -1.08 0.44
N ALA A 27 -48.50 0.08 0.30
CA ALA A 27 -48.48 1.20 1.26
C ALA A 27 -47.08 1.75 1.68
N PRO A 28 -46.97 3.07 1.96
CA PRO A 28 -45.72 3.83 2.01
C PRO A 28 -45.29 4.28 3.44
N LYS A 29 -44.08 4.89 3.51
CA LYS A 29 -43.40 5.58 4.63
C LYS A 29 -42.58 4.68 5.57
N GLU A 30 -41.28 4.95 5.64
CA GLU A 30 -40.71 5.73 6.76
C GLU A 30 -39.24 6.07 6.51
N SER A 31 -38.96 7.36 6.65
CA SER A 31 -37.65 7.95 6.83
C SER A 31 -36.99 7.43 8.10
N ALA A 32 -35.82 6.81 7.99
CA ALA A 32 -34.90 6.66 9.11
C ALA A 32 -33.48 7.02 8.63
N ALA A 33 -33.06 8.22 8.99
CA ALA A 33 -31.66 8.61 9.01
C ALA A 33 -30.88 7.66 9.94
N ARG A 34 -29.86 7.00 9.38
CA ARG A 34 -28.73 6.39 10.12
C ARG A 34 -27.65 6.15 9.08
N GLY A 35 -26.74 7.09 8.89
CA GLY A 35 -25.73 7.36 9.90
C GLY A 35 -24.51 6.57 9.47
N ASP A 36 -23.66 7.25 8.71
CA ASP A 36 -22.20 7.19 8.82
C ASP A 36 -21.69 6.05 9.72
N ALA A 37 -21.45 4.88 9.14
CA ALA A 37 -20.96 3.72 9.90
C ALA A 37 -20.11 2.78 9.04
N ARG A 38 -19.29 3.33 8.13
CA ARG A 38 -18.17 2.57 7.58
C ARG A 38 -16.96 3.39 7.13
N ALA A 39 -16.81 4.60 7.66
CA ALA A 39 -15.57 5.37 7.61
C ALA A 39 -14.68 5.15 8.85
N GLU A 40 -14.96 4.14 9.68
CA GLU A 40 -14.25 3.85 10.93
C GLU A 40 -13.77 2.40 10.98
N ARG A 41 -13.01 1.97 9.96
CA ARG A 41 -11.92 1.03 10.27
C ARG A 41 -10.81 1.86 10.86
N ARG A 42 -10.84 1.93 12.19
CA ARG A 42 -9.74 2.30 13.08
C ARG A 42 -8.41 2.17 12.35
N THR A 43 -7.83 3.33 12.03
CA THR A 43 -6.43 3.48 11.67
C THR A 43 -5.58 3.14 12.89
N GLU A 44 -5.63 1.90 13.37
CA GLU A 44 -4.52 1.32 14.13
C GLU A 44 -3.44 0.94 13.11
N GLY A 45 -2.95 1.99 12.44
CA GLY A 45 -1.71 1.91 11.69
C GLY A 45 -0.56 1.85 12.71
N PRO A 46 0.55 1.20 12.38
CA PRO A 46 1.77 1.31 13.17
C PRO A 46 2.11 2.79 13.38
N PRO A 47 2.77 3.16 14.50
CA PRO A 47 2.97 4.56 14.88
C PRO A 47 3.50 5.36 13.68
N GLU A 48 2.77 6.42 13.35
CA GLU A 48 3.13 7.27 12.23
C GLU A 48 4.44 7.98 12.57
N ILE A 49 5.39 7.93 11.63
CA ILE A 49 6.64 8.67 11.79
C ILE A 49 6.29 10.15 11.68
N ASP A 50 6.67 10.90 12.70
CA ASP A 50 6.49 12.34 12.78
C ASP A 50 7.60 13.03 11.96
N LEU A 51 7.22 13.65 10.84
CA LEU A 51 8.17 14.32 9.95
C LEU A 51 8.92 15.47 10.63
N ASP A 52 8.27 16.23 11.52
CA ASP A 52 8.92 17.37 12.17
C ASP A 52 9.96 16.91 13.18
N LYS A 53 9.66 15.83 13.93
CA LYS A 53 10.67 15.19 14.79
C LYS A 53 11.80 14.58 13.98
N LEU A 54 11.47 13.92 12.87
CA LEU A 54 12.48 13.36 11.97
C LEU A 54 13.43 14.43 11.42
N ILE A 55 12.93 15.65 11.19
CA ILE A 55 13.72 16.77 10.68
C ILE A 55 14.63 17.40 11.74
N ASN A 56 14.23 17.38 13.01
CA ASN A 56 14.89 18.13 14.08
C ASN A 56 15.64 17.24 15.10
N ASP A 57 15.37 15.94 15.14
CA ASP A 57 15.93 15.01 16.12
C ASP A 57 16.57 13.80 15.42
N SER A 58 17.91 13.79 15.40
CA SER A 58 18.71 12.69 14.84
C SER A 58 18.54 11.38 15.59
N LEU A 59 18.34 11.42 16.91
CA LEU A 59 18.14 10.22 17.72
C LEU A 59 16.76 9.61 17.43
N TYR A 60 15.74 10.46 17.23
CA TYR A 60 14.44 9.99 16.78
C TYR A 60 14.54 9.27 15.43
N LEU A 61 15.25 9.84 14.44
CA LEU A 61 15.47 9.20 13.13
C LEU A 61 16.10 7.81 13.27
N ASP A 62 17.14 7.70 14.09
CA ASP A 62 17.86 6.45 14.30
C ASP A 62 16.97 5.36 14.94
N ASN A 63 16.22 5.75 15.98
CA ASN A 63 15.25 4.88 16.63
C ASN A 63 14.15 4.41 15.66
N GLN A 64 13.67 5.30 14.77
CA GLN A 64 12.68 4.91 13.76
C GLN A 64 13.27 3.95 12.72
N ALA A 65 14.52 4.13 12.31
CA ALA A 65 15.20 3.19 11.42
C ALA A 65 15.26 1.79 12.05
N HIS A 66 15.69 1.69 13.31
CA HIS A 66 15.70 0.43 14.05
C HIS A 66 14.31 -0.20 14.18
N ALA A 67 13.27 0.60 14.46
CA ALA A 67 11.89 0.11 14.58
C ALA A 67 11.36 -0.45 13.24
N VAL A 68 11.66 0.21 12.11
CA VAL A 68 11.29 -0.28 10.78
C VAL A 68 12.02 -1.60 10.47
N VAL A 69 13.33 -1.66 10.70
CA VAL A 69 14.14 -2.87 10.43
C VAL A 69 13.69 -4.05 11.27
N SER A 70 13.36 -3.82 12.55
CA SER A 70 12.83 -4.87 13.42
C SER A 70 11.53 -5.46 12.86
N ARG A 71 10.58 -4.61 12.45
CA ARG A 71 9.34 -5.06 11.81
C ARG A 71 9.57 -5.78 10.47
N MET A 72 10.55 -5.33 9.68
CA MET A 72 10.92 -6.00 8.44
C MET A 72 11.38 -7.44 8.67
N ARG A 73 12.17 -7.68 9.73
CA ARG A 73 12.64 -9.02 10.08
C ARG A 73 11.50 -9.97 10.46
N ASP A 74 10.45 -9.44 11.11
CA ASP A 74 9.31 -10.23 11.56
C ASP A 74 8.26 -10.46 10.46
N LEU A 75 8.05 -9.49 9.56
CA LEU A 75 6.95 -9.49 8.59
C LEU A 75 7.37 -9.87 7.17
N ASP A 76 8.59 -9.52 6.75
CA ASP A 76 8.98 -9.50 5.34
C ASP A 76 10.22 -10.37 5.06
N SER A 77 10.03 -11.70 4.94
CA SER A 77 11.11 -12.62 4.58
C SER A 77 11.56 -12.42 3.11
N GLY A 78 12.82 -12.03 2.87
CA GLY A 78 13.46 -12.15 1.55
C GLY A 78 13.47 -10.91 0.65
N THR A 79 13.61 -9.71 1.23
CA THR A 79 13.33 -8.44 0.51
C THR A 79 14.52 -7.48 0.38
N LYS A 80 15.74 -7.92 0.77
CA LYS A 80 16.98 -7.12 0.70
C LYS A 80 17.21 -6.48 -0.68
N SER A 81 16.95 -7.22 -1.76
CA SER A 81 17.12 -6.73 -3.14
C SER A 81 16.11 -5.63 -3.51
N GLN A 82 14.87 -5.74 -3.04
CA GLN A 82 13.83 -4.73 -3.26
C GLN A 82 14.11 -3.46 -2.48
N LEU A 83 14.52 -3.60 -1.20
CA LEU A 83 14.92 -2.47 -0.38
C LEU A 83 16.09 -1.70 -1.00
N ARG A 84 17.11 -2.41 -1.51
CA ARG A 84 18.25 -1.79 -2.20
C ARG A 84 17.82 -1.03 -3.46
N ARG A 85 16.93 -1.61 -4.27
CA ARG A 85 16.38 -0.95 -5.48
C ARG A 85 15.60 0.31 -5.12
N LEU A 86 14.80 0.26 -4.06
CA LEU A 86 14.04 1.39 -3.56
C LEU A 86 14.95 2.51 -3.03
N TYR A 87 15.97 2.16 -2.22
CA TYR A 87 16.99 3.12 -1.77
C TYR A 87 17.68 3.83 -2.93
N ASN A 88 18.08 3.09 -3.96
CA ASN A 88 18.68 3.69 -5.15
C ASN A 88 17.73 4.64 -5.88
N ALA A 89 16.41 4.38 -5.86
CA ALA A 89 15.42 5.29 -6.40
C ALA A 89 15.26 6.57 -5.55
N VAL A 90 15.22 6.45 -4.22
CA VAL A 90 15.19 7.58 -3.28
C VAL A 90 16.42 8.47 -3.47
N ARG A 91 17.62 7.87 -3.49
CA ARG A 91 18.88 8.58 -3.69
C ARG A 91 18.93 9.34 -5.02
N ARG A 92 18.36 8.78 -6.09
CA ARG A 92 18.23 9.48 -7.37
C ARG A 92 17.25 10.64 -7.29
N ALA A 93 16.10 10.47 -6.63
CA ALA A 93 15.10 11.52 -6.47
C ALA A 93 15.64 12.73 -5.67
N CYS A 94 16.46 12.50 -4.63
CA CYS A 94 17.11 13.58 -3.88
C CYS A 94 18.11 14.39 -4.70
N ARG A 95 18.74 13.77 -5.70
CA ARG A 95 19.69 14.45 -6.60
C ARG A 95 19.02 15.25 -7.71
N ALA A 96 17.71 15.13 -7.86
CA ALA A 96 16.98 15.91 -8.84
C ALA A 96 17.06 17.41 -8.51
N PRO A 97 17.02 18.28 -9.54
CA PRO A 97 16.85 19.70 -9.36
C PRO A 97 15.67 20.02 -8.43
N GLU A 98 15.76 21.10 -7.66
CA GLU A 98 14.77 21.45 -6.64
C GLU A 98 13.35 21.57 -7.21
N ASN A 99 13.22 22.16 -8.41
CA ASN A 99 11.96 22.31 -9.14
C ASN A 99 11.33 20.97 -9.59
N GLU A 100 12.12 19.91 -9.73
CA GLU A 100 11.65 18.58 -10.13
C GLU A 100 11.55 17.61 -8.95
N ARG A 101 12.17 17.93 -7.82
CA ARG A 101 12.31 17.03 -6.67
C ARG A 101 10.96 16.55 -6.15
N GLN A 102 10.00 17.47 -5.98
CA GLN A 102 8.65 17.10 -5.54
C GLN A 102 8.00 16.10 -6.51
N HIS A 103 8.07 16.36 -7.82
CA HIS A 103 7.52 15.46 -8.84
C HIS A 103 8.18 14.08 -8.77
N GLN A 104 9.51 14.01 -8.66
CA GLN A 104 10.24 12.75 -8.53
C GLN A 104 9.81 11.96 -7.29
N PHE A 105 9.59 12.62 -6.16
CA PHE A 105 9.10 11.98 -4.93
C PHE A 105 7.64 11.54 -5.03
N VAL A 106 6.78 12.28 -5.73
CA VAL A 106 5.40 11.85 -6.02
C VAL A 106 5.40 10.58 -6.88
N MET A 107 6.27 10.51 -7.90
CA MET A 107 6.45 9.29 -8.72
C MET A 107 7.05 8.13 -7.92
N LEU A 108 8.00 8.42 -7.02
CA LEU A 108 8.55 7.43 -6.10
C LEU A 108 7.45 6.82 -5.21
N ARG A 109 6.52 7.63 -4.72
CA ARG A 109 5.40 7.15 -3.89
C ARG A 109 4.53 6.14 -4.62
N ALA A 110 4.17 6.41 -5.86
CA ALA A 110 3.39 5.47 -6.68
C ALA A 110 4.15 4.13 -6.88
N ARG A 111 5.46 4.20 -7.13
CA ARG A 111 6.31 3.00 -7.26
C ARG A 111 6.40 2.23 -5.94
N LEU A 112 6.56 2.92 -4.82
CA LEU A 112 6.61 2.32 -3.49
C LEU A 112 5.31 1.59 -3.16
N ALA A 113 4.17 2.25 -3.34
CA ALA A 113 2.85 1.64 -3.13
C ALA A 113 2.65 0.38 -3.98
N TYR A 114 3.04 0.44 -5.26
CA TYR A 114 3.01 -0.73 -6.14
C TYR A 114 3.91 -1.86 -5.61
N THR A 115 5.14 -1.57 -5.20
CA THR A 115 6.07 -2.57 -4.66
C THR A 115 5.54 -3.21 -3.37
N ILE A 116 5.01 -2.40 -2.46
CA ILE A 116 4.39 -2.87 -1.21
C ILE A 116 3.26 -3.84 -1.51
N ALA A 117 2.34 -3.46 -2.40
CA ALA A 117 1.21 -4.31 -2.78
C ALA A 117 1.66 -5.59 -3.51
N ARG A 118 2.63 -5.47 -4.43
CA ARG A 118 3.11 -6.57 -5.29
C ARG A 118 3.85 -7.65 -4.51
N HIS A 119 4.59 -7.25 -3.47
CA HIS A 119 5.51 -8.11 -2.72
C HIS A 119 5.12 -8.27 -1.26
N SER A 120 3.92 -7.81 -0.87
CA SER A 120 3.39 -7.89 0.49
C SER A 120 4.30 -7.27 1.55
N LEU A 121 5.00 -6.16 1.23
CA LEU A 121 5.98 -5.51 2.12
C LEU A 121 5.30 -4.60 3.16
N ARG A 122 4.48 -5.20 4.03
CA ARG A 122 3.61 -4.46 4.96
C ARG A 122 4.39 -3.61 5.95
N SER A 123 5.63 -4.00 6.28
CA SER A 123 6.49 -3.22 7.18
C SER A 123 6.84 -1.82 6.62
N LEU A 124 6.73 -1.63 5.30
CA LEU A 124 7.03 -0.37 4.62
C LEU A 124 5.83 0.57 4.52
N ASP A 125 4.63 0.17 4.95
CA ASP A 125 3.42 1.02 4.97
C ASP A 125 3.69 2.34 5.72
N THR A 126 4.52 2.32 6.77
CA THR A 126 4.90 3.52 7.51
C THR A 126 5.77 4.47 6.68
N LEU A 127 6.64 3.93 5.81
CA LEU A 127 7.48 4.73 4.91
C LEU A 127 6.65 5.34 3.78
N GLU A 128 5.63 4.64 3.29
CA GLU A 128 4.68 5.20 2.31
C GLU A 128 3.93 6.41 2.89
N ARG A 129 3.44 6.30 4.12
CA ARG A 129 2.77 7.42 4.82
C ARG A 129 3.71 8.59 5.08
N LEU A 130 4.94 8.33 5.53
CA LEU A 130 5.94 9.36 5.73
C LEU A 130 6.25 10.08 4.41
N LEU A 131 6.39 9.33 3.31
CA LEU A 131 6.63 9.89 1.98
C LEU A 131 5.48 10.80 1.51
N LEU A 132 4.24 10.48 1.88
CA LEU A 132 3.10 11.36 1.68
C LEU A 132 3.22 12.67 2.49
N GLN A 133 3.64 12.60 3.76
CA GLN A 133 3.87 13.80 4.56
C GLN A 133 4.97 14.68 3.93
N VAL A 134 6.09 14.07 3.51
CA VAL A 134 7.23 14.76 2.88
C VAL A 134 6.80 15.51 1.61
N THR A 135 6.03 14.85 0.73
CA THR A 135 5.58 15.47 -0.52
C THR A 135 4.48 16.52 -0.33
N ARG A 136 3.66 16.39 0.72
CA ARG A 136 2.66 17.41 1.11
C ARG A 136 3.30 18.67 1.69
N LYS A 137 4.27 18.50 2.59
CA LYS A 137 4.98 19.63 3.22
C LYS A 137 5.90 20.33 2.21
N ASN A 138 6.46 19.57 1.26
CA ASN A 138 7.37 20.06 0.22
C ASN A 138 8.56 20.87 0.76
N ASP A 139 9.08 20.45 1.92
CA ASP A 139 10.25 21.07 2.56
C ASP A 139 11.53 20.34 2.10
N PRO A 140 12.55 21.06 1.57
CA PRO A 140 13.86 20.50 1.24
C PRO A 140 14.45 19.61 2.34
N ARG A 141 14.33 20.00 3.61
CA ARG A 141 14.83 19.25 4.76
C ARG A 141 14.11 17.92 4.92
N GLY A 142 12.82 17.87 4.61
CA GLY A 142 12.02 16.65 4.65
C GLY A 142 12.48 15.61 3.64
N TYR A 143 12.84 16.04 2.42
CA TYR A 143 13.38 15.15 1.39
C TYR A 143 14.73 14.55 1.79
N GLU A 144 15.62 15.36 2.37
CA GLU A 144 16.92 14.91 2.84
C GLU A 144 16.79 13.92 4.00
N ARG A 145 15.95 14.24 4.98
CA ARG A 145 15.76 13.41 6.18
C ARG A 145 15.05 12.10 5.88
N PHE A 146 14.15 12.09 4.90
CA PHE A 146 13.58 10.85 4.37
C PHE A 146 14.66 9.95 3.77
N ARG A 147 15.62 10.51 3.03
CA ARG A 147 16.75 9.76 2.47
C ARG A 147 17.69 9.26 3.55
N ASP A 148 18.01 10.09 4.55
CA ASP A 148 18.85 9.70 5.69
C ASP A 148 18.22 8.54 6.48
N LEU A 149 16.91 8.59 6.74
CA LEU A 149 16.17 7.49 7.36
C LEU A 149 16.27 6.21 6.53
N PHE A 150 16.08 6.30 5.21
CA PHE A 150 16.21 5.16 4.30
C PHE A 150 17.63 4.57 4.27
N GLU A 151 18.64 5.43 4.37
CA GLU A 151 20.04 5.03 4.42
C GLU A 151 20.34 4.26 5.71
N ALA A 152 19.85 4.74 6.86
CA ALA A 152 19.96 4.04 8.13
C ALA A 152 19.24 2.68 8.12
N ILE A 153 18.02 2.61 7.57
CA ILE A 153 17.28 1.34 7.42
C ILE A 153 18.07 0.32 6.61
N VAL A 154 18.68 0.75 5.51
CA VAL A 154 19.51 -0.13 4.68
C VAL A 154 20.74 -0.59 5.46
N ALA A 155 21.43 0.32 6.16
CA ALA A 155 22.62 0.00 6.94
C ALA A 155 22.35 -1.02 8.06
N TYR A 156 21.23 -0.91 8.77
CA TYR A 156 20.84 -1.86 9.83
C TYR A 156 20.29 -3.20 9.34
N ASN A 157 19.95 -3.29 8.05
CA ASN A 157 19.43 -4.50 7.42
C ASN A 157 20.50 -5.27 6.61
N GLU A 158 21.72 -4.74 6.47
CA GLU A 158 22.87 -5.48 5.94
C GLU A 158 23.19 -6.68 6.83
#